data_AF-A0A938KH34-F1
#
_entry.id   AF-A0A938KH34-F1
#
_cell.length_a   1.000
_cell.length_b   1.000
_cell.length_c   1.000
_cell.angle_alpha   90.00
_cell.angle_beta   90.00
_cell.angle_gamma   90.00
#
_symmetry.space_group_name_H-M   'P 1'
#
loop_
_entity.id
_entity.type
_entity.pdbx_description
1 polymer ?
#
loop_
_entity_poly.entity_id
_entity_poly.type
_entity_poly.pdbx_seq_one_letter_code
_entity_poly.pdbx_strand_id
1 'polypeptide(L)'
;MNNKAREFDSNFRHTRPGHVDFCFDVHWVYRGGLPPMEALKDYGNRVVSWHPRQSREKIWWEDLDTGDIDYSGIARFVKEHSLPRLYTVELALEKETKITRAVVENHRRSREFLRKVMGV
;
A
#
# COMPACT_ATOMS: atom_id res chain seq x y z
N MET A 1 14.82 3.85 13.55
CA MET A 1 13.83 4.21 14.59
C MET A 1 12.46 3.80 14.10
N ASN A 2 11.76 2.92 14.83
CA ASN A 2 10.35 2.61 14.58
C ASN A 2 9.52 3.46 15.55
N ASN A 3 8.99 4.58 15.08
CA ASN A 3 8.20 5.51 15.90
C ASN A 3 6.68 5.25 15.77
N LYS A 4 6.27 4.03 15.38
CA LYS A 4 4.85 3.65 15.21
C LYS A 4 4.04 4.67 14.40
N ALA A 5 4.63 5.21 13.32
CA ALA A 5 3.97 6.17 12.45
C ALA A 5 3.45 7.46 13.16
N ARG A 6 4.12 7.87 14.25
CA ARG A 6 3.78 9.03 15.09
C ARG A 6 3.39 10.30 14.33
N GLU A 7 4.03 10.59 13.21
CA GLU A 7 3.79 11.82 12.46
C GLU A 7 2.38 11.86 11.85
N PHE A 8 2.00 10.84 11.06
CA PHE A 8 0.65 10.82 10.51
C PHE A 8 -0.41 10.48 11.57
N ASP A 9 -0.07 9.69 12.60
CA ASP A 9 -0.96 9.43 13.75
C ASP A 9 -1.33 10.75 14.45
N SER A 10 -0.34 11.61 14.72
CA SER A 10 -0.58 12.93 15.28
C SER A 10 -1.48 13.78 14.37
N ASN A 11 -1.19 13.83 13.07
CA ASN A 11 -2.02 14.59 12.13
C ASN A 11 -3.48 14.12 12.14
N PHE A 12 -3.71 12.80 12.13
CA PHE A 12 -5.06 12.23 12.09
C PHE A 12 -5.80 12.36 13.43
N ARG A 13 -5.11 12.34 14.57
CA ARG A 13 -5.73 12.59 15.88
C ARG A 13 -6.17 14.04 16.07
N HIS A 14 -5.47 14.99 15.45
CA HIS A 14 -5.73 16.43 15.63
C HIS A 14 -6.53 17.09 14.49
N THR A 15 -6.98 16.31 13.51
CA THR A 15 -7.77 16.80 12.38
C THR A 15 -9.04 15.98 12.23
N ARG A 16 -10.03 16.48 11.50
CA ARG A 16 -11.25 15.71 11.17
C ARG A 16 -11.06 14.96 9.85
N PRO A 17 -11.65 13.76 9.66
CA PRO A 17 -11.72 13.12 8.34
C PRO A 17 -12.28 14.09 7.29
N GLY A 18 -11.79 14.03 6.06
CA GLY A 18 -12.16 14.96 4.98
C GLY A 18 -11.38 16.28 4.95
N HIS A 19 -10.65 16.63 6.02
CA HIS A 19 -9.75 17.80 6.02
C HIS A 19 -8.29 17.39 5.81
N VAL A 20 -7.89 16.29 6.46
CA VAL A 20 -6.60 15.63 6.25
C VAL A 20 -6.87 14.14 6.14
N ASP A 21 -6.63 13.64 4.94
CA ASP A 21 -6.90 12.27 4.55
C ASP A 21 -5.62 11.55 4.14
N PHE A 22 -5.75 10.26 3.84
CA PHE A 22 -4.65 9.34 3.67
C PHE A 22 -4.53 8.88 2.22
N CYS A 23 -3.53 9.39 1.51
CA CYS A 23 -2.96 8.73 0.35
C CYS A 23 -2.13 7.55 0.86
N PHE A 24 -2.73 6.36 0.90
CA PHE A 24 -2.17 5.25 1.64
C PHE A 24 -1.10 4.52 0.81
N ASP A 25 0.16 4.91 1.00
CA ASP A 25 1.29 4.11 0.55
C ASP A 25 1.49 2.94 1.51
N VAL A 26 1.05 1.79 1.04
CA VAL A 26 0.99 0.55 1.79
C VAL A 26 2.40 0.08 2.16
N HIS A 27 3.39 0.33 1.28
CA HIS A 27 4.75 -0.15 1.49
C HIS A 27 5.57 0.78 2.36
N TRP A 28 5.43 2.10 2.23
CA TRP A 28 6.09 3.04 3.13
C TRP A 28 5.59 2.91 4.57
N VAL A 29 4.30 2.60 4.79
CA VAL A 29 3.78 2.30 6.13
C VAL A 29 4.44 1.03 6.69
N TYR A 30 4.51 -0.04 5.90
CA TYR A 30 5.23 -1.26 6.25
C TYR A 30 6.71 -1.01 6.57
N ARG A 31 7.42 -0.29 5.70
CA ARG A 31 8.85 0.03 5.83
C ARG A 31 9.12 0.99 6.99
N GLY A 32 8.15 1.85 7.32
CA GLY A 32 8.13 2.69 8.51
C GLY A 32 7.92 1.93 9.82
N GLY A 33 7.64 0.62 9.76
CA GLY A 33 7.57 -0.27 10.90
C GLY A 33 6.17 -0.41 11.51
N LEU A 34 5.12 0.06 10.83
CA LEU A 34 3.72 -0.19 11.20
C LEU A 34 3.10 -1.18 10.20
N PRO A 35 2.53 -2.32 10.63
CA PRO A 35 1.83 -3.21 9.72
C PRO A 35 0.65 -2.46 9.04
N PRO A 36 0.53 -2.52 7.70
CA PRO A 36 -0.51 -1.76 6.99
C PRO A 36 -1.93 -2.06 7.46
N MET A 37 -2.21 -3.32 7.84
CA MET A 37 -3.51 -3.72 8.37
C MET A 37 -3.83 -3.08 9.73
N GLU A 38 -2.82 -2.78 10.55
CA GLU A 38 -3.02 -2.03 11.80
C GLU A 38 -3.38 -0.57 11.50
N ALA A 39 -2.66 0.06 10.58
CA ALA A 39 -2.98 1.43 10.13
C ALA A 39 -4.41 1.53 9.57
N LEU A 40 -4.88 0.51 8.84
CA LEU A 40 -6.22 0.47 8.28
C LEU A 40 -7.32 0.33 9.34
N LYS A 41 -7.07 -0.40 10.43
CA LYS A 41 -8.04 -0.50 11.53
C LYS A 41 -8.26 0.84 12.21
N ASP A 42 -7.20 1.62 12.38
CA ASP A 42 -7.27 2.92 13.07
C ASP A 42 -7.73 4.05 12.14
N TYR A 43 -7.28 4.04 10.88
CA TYR A 43 -7.38 5.19 9.96
C TYR A 43 -7.97 4.84 8.59
N GLY A 44 -8.58 3.66 8.42
CA GLY A 44 -9.18 3.23 7.15
C GLY A 44 -10.22 4.21 6.60
N ASN A 45 -11.00 4.86 7.47
CA ASN A 45 -12.01 5.86 7.08
C ASN A 45 -11.43 7.16 6.51
N ARG A 46 -10.11 7.36 6.57
CA ARG A 46 -9.40 8.48 5.98
C ARG A 46 -8.76 8.12 4.64
N VAL A 47 -8.75 6.85 4.24
CA VAL A 47 -8.09 6.46 2.99
C VAL A 47 -8.88 7.01 1.81
N VAL A 48 -8.21 7.78 0.96
CA VAL A 48 -8.81 8.39 -0.25
C VAL A 48 -8.20 7.84 -1.54
N SER A 49 -6.95 7.37 -1.48
CA SER A 49 -6.24 6.73 -2.58
C SER A 49 -5.24 5.72 -2.05
N TRP A 50 -4.81 4.81 -2.91
CA TRP A 50 -3.95 3.69 -2.56
C TRP A 50 -2.74 3.65 -3.47
N HIS A 51 -1.58 3.47 -2.86
CA HIS A 51 -0.30 3.38 -3.55
C HIS A 51 0.31 2.01 -3.23
N PRO A 52 -0.10 0.94 -3.94
CA PRO A 52 0.46 -0.39 -3.76
C PRO A 52 1.85 -0.54 -4.39
N ARG A 53 2.76 -1.16 -3.62
CA ARG A 53 4.09 -1.64 -4.00
C ARG A 53 4.38 -2.94 -3.25
N GLN A 54 5.14 -3.86 -3.84
CA GLN A 54 5.53 -5.12 -3.18
C GLN A 54 7.03 -5.16 -2.87
N SER A 55 7.39 -5.97 -1.87
CA SER A 55 8.74 -6.45 -1.63
C SER A 55 8.75 -7.96 -1.36
N ARG A 56 9.93 -8.57 -1.44
CA ARG A 56 10.21 -9.90 -0.91
C ARG A 56 11.46 -9.82 -0.06
N GLU A 57 11.40 -10.36 1.15
CA GLU A 57 12.50 -10.26 2.10
C GLU A 57 12.91 -8.79 2.36
N LYS A 58 11.93 -7.89 2.33
CA LYS A 58 12.05 -6.42 2.46
C LYS A 58 12.73 -5.72 1.29
N ILE A 59 13.14 -6.45 0.26
CA ILE A 59 13.71 -5.91 -0.97
C ILE A 59 12.58 -5.56 -1.94
N TRP A 60 12.54 -4.32 -2.42
CA TRP A 60 11.51 -3.90 -3.39
C TRP A 60 11.51 -4.80 -4.62
N TRP A 61 10.30 -5.25 -4.97
CA TRP A 61 10.07 -6.16 -6.07
C TRP A 61 9.76 -5.38 -7.35
N GLU A 62 10.10 -5.96 -8.51
CA GLU A 62 10.02 -5.25 -9.78
C GLU A 62 8.57 -5.02 -10.28
N ASP A 63 7.60 -5.77 -9.78
CA ASP A 63 6.16 -5.66 -10.04
C ASP A 63 5.30 -5.90 -8.77
N LEU A 64 4.00 -5.64 -8.85
CA LEU A 64 3.05 -6.10 -7.83
C LEU A 64 2.74 -7.59 -8.01
N ASP A 65 2.96 -8.33 -6.93
CA ASP A 65 2.71 -9.76 -6.82
C ASP A 65 2.52 -10.11 -5.33
N THR A 66 2.46 -11.40 -5.00
CA THR A 66 2.63 -11.90 -3.64
C THR A 66 4.04 -11.61 -3.11
N GLY A 67 4.11 -11.33 -1.82
CA GLY A 67 5.35 -10.96 -1.12
C GLY A 67 5.06 -10.57 0.33
N ASP A 68 5.83 -9.62 0.84
CA ASP A 68 5.78 -9.20 2.25
C ASP A 68 4.44 -8.56 2.65
N ILE A 69 3.74 -7.92 1.71
CA ILE A 69 2.44 -7.30 1.94
C ILE A 69 1.31 -8.23 1.49
N ASP A 70 0.40 -8.57 2.41
CA ASP A 70 -0.82 -9.34 2.12
C ASP A 70 -1.92 -8.46 1.51
N TYR A 71 -1.84 -8.26 0.19
CA TYR A 71 -2.87 -7.56 -0.56
C TYR A 71 -4.23 -8.28 -0.58
N SER A 72 -4.27 -9.60 -0.37
CA SER A 72 -5.56 -10.32 -0.29
C SER A 72 -6.30 -9.98 0.99
N GLY A 73 -5.59 -9.90 2.11
CA GLY A 73 -6.12 -9.40 3.38
C GLY A 73 -6.59 -7.95 3.28
N ILE A 74 -5.79 -7.08 2.67
CA ILE A 74 -6.16 -5.67 2.42
C ILE A 74 -7.42 -5.60 1.55
N ALA A 75 -7.51 -6.36 0.47
CA ALA A 75 -8.69 -6.38 -0.41
C ALA A 75 -9.98 -6.77 0.33
N ARG A 76 -9.91 -7.76 1.23
CA ARG A 76 -11.06 -8.13 2.08
C ARG A 76 -11.50 -6.98 2.97
N PHE A 77 -10.55 -6.32 3.65
CA PHE A 77 -10.84 -5.17 4.52
C PHE A 77 -11.45 -4.00 3.74
N VAL A 78 -10.87 -3.67 2.58
CA VAL A 78 -11.40 -2.64 1.68
C VAL A 78 -12.87 -2.92 1.32
N LYS A 79 -13.19 -4.17 0.96
CA LYS A 79 -14.54 -4.57 0.58
C LYS A 79 -15.50 -4.51 1.78
N GLU A 80 -15.10 -5.05 2.91
CA GLU A 80 -15.92 -5.10 4.15
C GLU A 80 -16.28 -3.70 4.64
N HIS A 81 -15.33 -2.77 4.60
CA HIS A 81 -15.51 -1.40 5.08
C HIS A 81 -15.91 -0.40 3.98
N SER A 82 -16.17 -0.87 2.76
CA SER A 82 -16.54 -0.02 1.61
C SER A 82 -15.57 1.16 1.39
N LEU A 83 -14.27 0.90 1.55
CA LEU A 83 -13.26 1.94 1.39
C LEU A 83 -13.12 2.35 -0.09
N PRO A 84 -12.64 3.58 -0.38
CA PRO A 84 -12.40 4.02 -1.75
C PRO A 84 -11.51 3.06 -2.52
N ARG A 85 -11.70 2.96 -3.84
CA ARG A 85 -11.02 1.98 -4.71
C ARG A 85 -10.20 2.65 -5.82
N LEU A 86 -9.57 3.79 -5.50
CA LEU A 86 -8.67 4.51 -6.41
C LEU A 86 -7.22 4.04 -6.18
N TYR A 87 -6.73 3.18 -7.06
CA TYR A 87 -5.40 2.57 -6.97
C TYR A 87 -4.42 3.15 -7.98
N THR A 88 -3.23 3.53 -7.52
CA THR A 88 -2.10 3.97 -8.33
C THR A 88 -0.95 2.98 -8.17
N VAL A 89 -0.61 2.23 -9.22
CA VAL A 89 0.54 1.31 -9.20
C VAL A 89 1.82 2.11 -8.93
N GLU A 90 2.51 1.83 -7.82
CA GLU A 90 3.72 2.55 -7.43
C GLU A 90 4.95 1.63 -7.48
N LEU A 91 5.56 1.51 -8.67
CA LEU A 91 6.80 0.75 -8.83
C LEU A 91 8.01 1.62 -8.49
N ALA A 92 8.92 1.07 -7.69
CA ALA A 92 10.25 1.60 -7.47
C ALA A 92 11.22 0.43 -7.38
N LEU A 93 12.48 0.67 -7.74
CA LEU A 93 13.55 -0.31 -7.71
C LEU A 93 14.62 0.21 -6.75
N GLU A 94 15.25 -0.69 -6.01
CA GLU A 94 16.42 -0.38 -5.20
C GLU A 94 17.61 -1.24 -5.64
N LYS A 95 18.77 -1.02 -5.02
CA LYS A 95 20.04 -1.59 -5.48
C LYS A 95 19.98 -3.12 -5.59
N GLU A 96 19.30 -3.77 -4.66
CA GLU A 96 19.17 -5.23 -4.57
C GLU A 96 18.00 -5.77 -5.39
N THR A 97 17.18 -4.92 -6.02
CA THR A 97 16.05 -5.38 -6.83
C THR A 97 16.55 -6.14 -8.07
N LYS A 98 16.16 -7.40 -8.18
CA LYS A 98 16.43 -8.20 -9.37
C LYS A 98 15.46 -7.80 -10.49
N ILE A 99 15.99 -7.09 -11.49
CA ILE A 99 15.24 -6.69 -12.68
C ILE A 99 15.31 -7.83 -13.70
N THR A 100 14.15 -8.34 -14.12
CA THR A 100 14.07 -9.44 -15.10
C THR A 100 13.39 -9.05 -16.40
N ARG A 101 12.68 -7.91 -16.43
CA ARG A 101 11.94 -7.44 -17.61
C ARG A 101 11.79 -5.92 -17.64
N ALA A 102 11.20 -5.41 -18.72
CA ALA A 102 10.99 -3.99 -18.93
C ALA A 102 9.93 -3.40 -17.98
N VAL A 103 10.09 -2.12 -17.61
CA VAL A 103 9.16 -1.40 -16.72
C VAL A 103 7.72 -1.40 -17.23
N VAL A 104 7.51 -1.34 -18.55
CA VAL A 104 6.17 -1.37 -19.16
C VAL A 104 5.48 -2.72 -18.90
N GLU A 105 6.23 -3.82 -19.00
CA GLU A 105 5.70 -5.15 -18.70
C GLU A 105 5.40 -5.31 -17.21
N ASN A 106 6.30 -4.84 -16.33
CA ASN A 106 6.07 -4.85 -14.89
C ASN A 106 4.84 -4.03 -14.50
N HIS A 107 4.64 -2.86 -15.11
CA HIS A 107 3.45 -2.05 -14.88
C HIS A 107 2.16 -2.74 -15.36
N ARG A 108 2.19 -3.40 -16.54
CA ARG A 108 1.06 -4.21 -17.04
C ARG A 108 0.69 -5.33 -16.06
N ARG A 109 1.67 -6.11 -15.62
CA ARG A 109 1.48 -7.22 -14.67
C ARG A 109 0.95 -6.72 -13.32
N SER A 110 1.47 -5.59 -12.85
CA SER A 110 1.02 -4.96 -11.61
C SER A 110 -0.43 -4.54 -11.67
N ARG A 111 -0.85 -3.96 -12.81
CA ARG A 111 -2.26 -3.63 -13.05
C ARG A 111 -3.13 -4.89 -13.05
N GLU A 112 -2.70 -5.96 -13.72
CA GLU A 112 -3.43 -7.24 -13.75
C GLU A 112 -3.56 -7.87 -12.36
N PHE A 113 -2.50 -7.83 -11.56
CA PHE A 113 -2.53 -8.26 -10.17
C PHE A 113 -3.57 -7.48 -9.37
N LEU A 114 -3.57 -6.15 -9.44
CA LEU A 114 -4.54 -5.32 -8.72
C LEU A 114 -5.97 -5.58 -9.17
N ARG A 115 -6.23 -5.73 -10.47
CA ARG A 115 -7.56 -6.10 -10.98
C ARG A 115 -8.05 -7.42 -10.38
N LYS A 116 -7.17 -8.42 -10.36
CA LYS A 116 -7.47 -9.74 -9.81
C LYS A 116 -7.72 -9.71 -8.30
N VAL A 117 -6.88 -9.01 -7.54
CA VAL A 117 -6.87 -9.06 -6.07
C VAL A 117 -7.84 -8.05 -5.47
N MET A 118 -7.85 -6.83 -5.97
CA MET A 118 -8.68 -5.73 -5.45
C MET A 118 -10.07 -5.66 -6.10
N GLY A 119 -10.31 -6.38 -7.21
CA GLY A 119 -11.61 -6.47 -7.87
C GLY A 119 -12.02 -5.18 -8.61
N VAL A 120 -11.05 -4.54 -9.28
CA VAL A 120 -11.23 -3.31 -10.08
C VAL A 120 -10.94 -3.53 -11.56
#